data_AF-A0A3M2FPJ1-F1
#
_entry.id   AF-A0A3M2FPJ1-F1
#
_cell.length_a   1.000
_cell.length_b   1.000
_cell.length_c   1.000
_cell.angle_alpha   90.00
_cell.angle_beta   90.00
_cell.angle_gamma   90.00
#
_symmetry.space_group_name_H-M   'P 1'
#
loop_
_entity.id
_entity.type
_entity.pdbx_description
1 polymer ?
#
loop_
_entity_poly.entity_id
_entity_poly.type
_entity_poly.pdbx_seq_one_letter_code
_entity_poly.pdbx_strand_id
1 'polypeptide(L)'
;DKAKDAFRKLFWVDGNLMDMVNEKGGDTTVRINRLVALALPFSPLTREETARLLAEVSGQLLTPVGCRSAAMPVKDFVHAIHRKSSVFYNGAIWPWSIVLFIQAKERHDWDEKAAQKWRAYFEPLLKLRNKGLLDHLPEVLDNEVQQTQNGIADSTMTLACILWAWYIMERPELTKPA
;
A
#
# COMPACT_ATOMS: atom_id res chain seq x y z
N ASP A 1 -23.34 7.47 -3.77
CA ASP A 1 -24.29 6.70 -2.92
C ASP A 1 -24.41 5.24 -3.34
N LYS A 2 -25.03 4.91 -4.49
CA LYS A 2 -25.20 3.50 -4.92
C LYS A 2 -23.91 2.64 -4.89
N ALA A 3 -22.79 3.19 -5.35
CA ALA A 3 -21.50 2.49 -5.34
C ALA A 3 -20.99 2.24 -3.90
N LYS A 4 -21.17 3.20 -2.99
CA LYS A 4 -20.81 3.07 -1.58
C LYS A 4 -21.65 1.99 -0.90
N ASP A 5 -22.96 2.00 -1.12
CA ASP A 5 -23.88 1.03 -0.50
C ASP A 5 -23.61 -0.40 -1.01
N ALA A 6 -23.42 -0.56 -2.32
CA ALA A 6 -23.05 -1.84 -2.91
C ALA A 6 -21.69 -2.34 -2.40
N PHE A 7 -20.70 -1.45 -2.29
CA PHE A 7 -19.39 -1.79 -1.75
C PHE A 7 -19.49 -2.27 -0.31
N ARG A 8 -20.17 -1.51 0.57
CA ARG A 8 -20.32 -1.90 1.98
C ARG A 8 -21.09 -3.21 2.11
N LYS A 9 -22.15 -3.41 1.33
CA LYS A 9 -22.92 -4.67 1.35
C LYS A 9 -22.08 -5.90 1.02
N LEU A 10 -21.10 -5.77 0.13
CA LEU A 10 -20.27 -6.89 -0.31
C LEU A 10 -19.01 -7.06 0.53
N PHE A 11 -18.26 -5.99 0.78
CA PHE A 11 -16.91 -6.05 1.34
C PHE A 11 -16.82 -5.72 2.83
N TRP A 12 -17.88 -5.19 3.45
CA TRP A 12 -17.86 -4.83 4.87
C TRP A 12 -18.52 -5.90 5.74
N VAL A 13 -17.76 -6.49 6.67
CA VAL A 13 -18.24 -7.55 7.58
C VAL A 13 -17.64 -7.38 8.97
N ASP A 14 -18.46 -7.48 10.02
CA ASP A 14 -18.03 -7.42 11.43
C ASP A 14 -17.07 -6.26 11.73
N GLY A 15 -17.37 -5.13 11.10
CA GLY A 15 -16.56 -3.92 11.21
C GLY A 15 -15.22 -4.00 10.48
N ASN A 16 -14.99 -4.88 9.50
CA ASN A 16 -13.73 -5.04 8.77
C ASN A 16 -13.94 -5.05 7.25
N LEU A 17 -12.86 -4.82 6.50
CA LEU A 17 -12.86 -4.84 5.04
C LEU A 17 -12.31 -6.16 4.51
N MET A 18 -13.16 -6.92 3.83
CA MET A 18 -12.75 -8.12 3.11
C MET A 18 -11.84 -7.75 1.93
N ASP A 19 -10.78 -8.53 1.72
CA ASP A 19 -9.87 -8.39 0.58
C ASP A 19 -10.53 -8.84 -0.73
N MET A 20 -11.29 -9.93 -0.65
CA MET A 20 -12.00 -10.52 -1.79
C MET A 20 -13.31 -11.16 -1.31
N VAL A 21 -14.29 -11.22 -2.21
CA VAL A 21 -15.60 -11.85 -1.99
C VAL A 21 -15.92 -12.72 -3.18
N ASN A 22 -16.29 -13.97 -2.95
CA ASN A 22 -16.73 -14.89 -3.99
C ASN A 22 -17.86 -15.80 -3.47
N GLU A 23 -18.31 -16.75 -4.29
CA GLU A 23 -19.40 -17.69 -3.94
C GLU A 23 -19.10 -18.55 -2.70
N LYS A 24 -17.83 -18.70 -2.31
CA LYS A 24 -17.38 -19.49 -1.15
C LYS A 24 -17.21 -18.65 0.12
N GLY A 25 -17.45 -17.33 0.05
CA GLY A 25 -17.30 -16.40 1.17
C GLY A 25 -16.30 -15.29 0.90
N GLY A 26 -15.83 -14.65 1.96
CA GLY A 26 -14.87 -13.54 1.88
C GLY A 26 -13.58 -13.78 2.66
N ASP A 27 -12.49 -13.18 2.20
CA ASP A 27 -11.18 -13.19 2.88
C ASP A 27 -11.05 -11.94 3.76
N THR A 28 -10.87 -12.12 5.07
CA THR A 28 -10.66 -11.03 6.03
C THR A 28 -9.19 -10.79 6.37
N THR A 29 -8.27 -11.43 5.65
CA THR A 29 -6.81 -11.22 5.78
C THR A 29 -6.47 -9.75 5.59
N VAL A 30 -5.58 -9.23 6.44
CA VAL A 30 -5.03 -7.87 6.29
C VAL A 30 -4.11 -7.84 5.08
N ARG A 31 -4.57 -7.20 4.00
CA ARG A 31 -3.85 -7.09 2.73
C ARG A 31 -3.75 -5.66 2.24
N ILE A 32 -2.79 -5.46 1.35
CA ILE A 32 -2.46 -4.17 0.74
C ILE A 32 -3.63 -3.56 -0.04
N ASN A 33 -4.55 -4.37 -0.57
CA ASN A 33 -5.68 -3.92 -1.37
C ASN A 33 -6.63 -2.99 -0.58
N ARG A 34 -6.69 -3.12 0.75
CA ARG A 34 -7.49 -2.22 1.60
C ARG A 34 -7.09 -0.76 1.42
N LEU A 35 -5.82 -0.48 1.14
CA LEU A 35 -5.34 0.88 0.89
C LEU A 35 -6.06 1.56 -0.27
N VAL A 36 -6.55 0.82 -1.25
CA VAL A 36 -7.34 1.38 -2.35
C VAL A 36 -8.61 2.04 -1.81
N ALA A 37 -9.39 1.31 -1.01
CA ALA A 37 -10.62 1.85 -0.43
C ALA A 37 -10.35 3.04 0.52
N LEU A 38 -9.25 2.97 1.28
CA LEU A 38 -8.86 4.01 2.23
C LEU A 38 -8.37 5.30 1.54
N ALA A 39 -7.72 5.19 0.38
CA ALA A 39 -7.11 6.31 -0.34
C ALA A 39 -8.10 7.08 -1.24
N LEU A 40 -9.24 6.47 -1.59
CA LEU A 40 -10.22 7.08 -2.49
C LEU A 40 -10.80 8.38 -1.89
N PRO A 41 -10.95 9.46 -2.70
CA PRO A 41 -11.59 10.69 -2.26
C PRO A 41 -13.03 10.50 -1.77
N PHE A 42 -13.71 9.50 -2.33
CA PHE A 42 -15.09 9.12 -2.02
C PHE A 42 -15.12 7.76 -1.29
N SER A 43 -14.18 7.56 -0.35
CA SER A 43 -14.08 6.32 0.42
C SER A 43 -15.46 5.89 0.97
N PRO A 44 -15.81 4.59 0.84
CA PRO A 44 -17.06 4.07 1.39
C PRO A 44 -17.03 3.92 2.92
N LEU A 45 -15.88 4.20 3.54
CA LEU A 45 -15.61 4.03 4.96
C LEU A 45 -15.77 5.34 5.73
N THR A 46 -16.09 5.25 7.02
CA THR A 46 -16.06 6.42 7.91
C THR A 46 -14.62 6.81 8.24
N ARG A 47 -14.48 7.97 8.87
CA ARG A 47 -13.19 8.48 9.34
C ARG A 47 -12.58 7.53 10.38
N GLU A 48 -13.38 7.03 11.30
CA GLU A 48 -12.98 6.12 12.39
C GLU A 48 -12.62 4.73 11.85
N GLU A 49 -13.41 4.20 10.92
CA GLU A 49 -13.12 2.94 10.22
C GLU A 49 -11.77 3.03 9.47
N THR A 50 -11.54 4.17 8.80
CA THR A 50 -10.29 4.45 8.08
C THR A 50 -9.11 4.53 9.04
N ALA A 51 -9.25 5.22 10.16
CA ALA A 51 -8.22 5.34 11.21
C ALA A 51 -7.71 3.97 11.66
N ARG A 52 -8.65 3.11 12.03
CA ARG A 52 -8.34 1.79 12.59
C ARG A 52 -7.71 0.88 11.54
N LEU A 53 -8.27 0.85 10.32
CA LEU A 53 -7.70 0.04 9.23
C LEU A 53 -6.31 0.54 8.79
N LEU A 54 -6.06 1.86 8.79
CA LEU A 54 -4.73 2.40 8.53
C LEU A 54 -3.73 2.02 9.61
N ALA A 55 -4.14 1.99 10.88
CA ALA A 55 -3.28 1.52 11.97
C ALA A 55 -2.91 0.04 11.79
N GLU A 56 -3.83 -0.82 11.35
CA GLU A 56 -3.55 -2.22 11.02
C GLU A 56 -2.53 -2.33 9.87
N VAL A 57 -2.74 -1.60 8.77
CA VAL A 57 -1.81 -1.60 7.64
C VAL A 57 -0.43 -1.08 8.06
N SER A 58 -0.39 -0.01 8.85
CA SER A 58 0.86 0.57 9.34
C SER A 58 1.63 -0.39 10.26
N GLY A 59 0.92 -1.18 11.08
CA GLY A 59 1.54 -2.11 12.02
C GLY A 59 1.94 -3.45 11.41
N GLN A 60 1.29 -3.87 10.31
CA GLN A 60 1.45 -5.22 9.77
C GLN A 60 2.07 -5.26 8.37
N LEU A 61 1.85 -4.23 7.56
CA LEU A 61 2.22 -4.26 6.14
C LEU A 61 3.25 -3.19 5.76
N LEU A 62 3.22 -2.03 6.39
CA LEU A 62 4.07 -0.89 6.01
C LEU A 62 5.56 -1.18 6.30
N THR A 63 6.41 -0.95 5.29
CA THR A 63 7.87 -1.08 5.36
C THR A 63 8.52 0.16 4.76
N PRO A 64 9.81 0.46 5.05
CA PRO A 64 10.49 1.64 4.52
C PRO A 64 10.57 1.73 2.99
N VAL A 65 10.23 0.66 2.25
CA VAL A 65 10.32 0.57 0.79
C VAL A 65 8.99 0.18 0.11
N GLY A 66 7.87 0.26 0.82
CA GLY A 66 6.54 -0.11 0.32
C GLY A 66 5.75 -0.94 1.33
N CYS A 67 4.56 -1.40 0.98
CA CYS A 67 3.78 -2.29 1.85
C CYS A 67 3.93 -3.76 1.40
N ARG A 68 3.97 -4.67 2.37
CA ARG A 68 3.80 -6.12 2.15
C ARG A 68 2.40 -6.37 1.60
N SER A 69 2.26 -7.35 0.70
CA SER A 69 0.97 -7.64 0.07
C SER A 69 -0.05 -8.27 1.04
N ALA A 70 0.42 -8.99 2.07
CA ALA A 70 -0.39 -9.56 3.14
C ALA A 70 0.39 -9.66 4.45
N ALA A 71 -0.33 -9.69 5.58
CA ALA A 71 0.25 -9.93 6.89
C ALA A 71 0.59 -11.42 7.03
N MET A 72 1.82 -11.81 6.67
CA MET A 72 2.31 -13.19 6.75
C MET A 72 3.46 -13.31 7.76
N PRO A 73 3.53 -14.40 8.55
CA PRO A 73 4.66 -14.67 9.42
C PRO A 73 5.99 -14.75 8.64
N VAL A 74 7.05 -14.14 9.19
CA VAL A 74 8.39 -14.06 8.56
C VAL A 74 8.97 -15.44 8.21
N LYS A 75 8.59 -16.50 8.94
CA LYS A 75 9.05 -17.88 8.74
C LYS A 75 8.63 -18.51 7.40
N ASP A 76 7.60 -17.97 6.75
CA ASP A 76 7.06 -18.50 5.49
C ASP A 76 7.66 -17.80 4.26
N PHE A 77 8.60 -16.85 4.46
CA PHE A 77 9.38 -16.24 3.37
C PHE A 77 10.42 -17.25 2.86
N VAL A 78 9.99 -18.14 1.98
CA VAL A 78 10.90 -19.02 1.25
C VAL A 78 11.66 -18.21 0.21
N HIS A 79 12.98 -18.44 0.14
CA HIS A 79 13.90 -17.80 -0.78
C HIS A 79 13.44 -17.89 -2.25
N ALA A 80 13.65 -16.78 -2.97
CA ALA A 80 13.24 -16.52 -4.36
C ALA A 80 11.72 -16.32 -4.57
N ILE A 81 11.33 -15.05 -4.63
CA ILE A 81 10.01 -14.63 -5.08
C ILE A 81 9.96 -14.77 -6.61
N HIS A 82 9.16 -15.71 -7.09
CA HIS A 82 8.84 -15.83 -8.51
C HIS A 82 7.34 -15.58 -8.69
N ARG A 83 6.91 -15.11 -9.86
CA ARG A 83 5.50 -14.73 -10.09
C ARG A 83 4.48 -15.86 -9.84
N LYS A 84 4.93 -17.12 -9.78
CA LYS A 84 4.10 -18.29 -9.45
C LYS A 84 4.16 -18.69 -7.97
N SER A 85 5.04 -18.10 -7.15
CA SER A 85 5.02 -18.37 -5.70
C SER A 85 3.81 -17.72 -5.06
N SER A 86 3.26 -18.40 -4.05
CA SER A 86 2.28 -17.81 -3.15
C SER A 86 2.82 -16.53 -2.52
N VAL A 87 4.09 -16.51 -2.12
CA VAL A 87 4.74 -15.37 -1.45
C VAL A 87 4.71 -14.09 -2.31
N PHE A 88 4.76 -14.20 -3.65
CA PHE A 88 4.69 -13.04 -4.55
C PHE A 88 3.45 -12.16 -4.30
N TYR A 89 2.29 -12.79 -4.03
CA TYR A 89 1.03 -12.10 -3.78
C TYR A 89 0.60 -12.14 -2.31
N ASN A 90 1.33 -12.83 -1.44
CA ASN A 90 0.96 -13.02 -0.02
C ASN A 90 2.07 -12.64 0.98
N GLY A 91 3.05 -11.83 0.61
CA GLY A 91 4.10 -11.40 1.54
C GLY A 91 5.12 -10.44 0.94
N ALA A 92 5.31 -10.50 -0.39
CA ALA A 92 6.22 -9.60 -1.08
C ALA A 92 5.90 -8.13 -0.85
N ILE A 93 6.91 -7.27 -0.90
CA ILE A 93 6.75 -5.83 -0.75
C ILE A 93 6.55 -5.20 -2.11
N TRP A 94 5.55 -4.34 -2.21
CA TRP A 94 5.19 -3.63 -3.43
C TRP A 94 5.47 -2.14 -3.27
N PRO A 95 6.55 -1.61 -3.87
CA PRO A 95 6.95 -0.22 -3.69
C PRO A 95 5.89 0.80 -4.12
N TRP A 96 5.08 0.48 -5.14
CA TRP A 96 4.01 1.37 -5.62
C TRP A 96 2.98 1.71 -4.53
N SER A 97 2.76 0.83 -3.54
CA SER A 97 1.65 0.96 -2.59
C SER A 97 1.80 2.13 -1.61
N ILE A 98 3.02 2.63 -1.44
CA ILE A 98 3.30 3.73 -0.52
C ILE A 98 2.48 4.97 -0.87
N VAL A 99 2.16 5.18 -2.15
CA VAL A 99 1.33 6.31 -2.57
C VAL A 99 -0.09 6.23 -2.01
N LEU A 100 -0.67 5.02 -1.96
CA LEU A 100 -2.01 4.82 -1.42
C LEU A 100 -2.00 4.98 0.11
N PHE A 101 -0.94 4.50 0.77
CA PHE A 101 -0.78 4.70 2.21
C PHE A 101 -0.74 6.19 2.55
N ILE A 102 0.12 6.96 1.87
CA ILE A 102 0.26 8.40 2.08
C ILE A 102 -1.06 9.11 1.79
N GLN A 103 -1.71 8.83 0.66
CA GLN A 103 -3.00 9.41 0.33
C GLN A 103 -4.06 9.16 1.41
N ALA A 104 -4.18 7.91 1.85
CA ALA A 104 -5.14 7.54 2.88
C ALA A 104 -4.82 8.25 4.20
N LYS A 105 -3.53 8.33 4.59
CA LYS A 105 -3.09 9.00 5.81
C LYS A 105 -3.37 10.50 5.76
N GLU A 106 -2.99 11.19 4.69
CA GLU A 106 -3.15 12.64 4.55
C GLU A 106 -4.61 13.06 4.41
N ARG A 107 -5.46 12.23 3.78
CA ARG A 107 -6.91 12.48 3.72
C ARG A 107 -7.58 12.30 5.07
N HIS A 108 -7.03 11.48 5.96
CA HIS A 108 -7.69 11.16 7.21
C HIS A 108 -7.17 12.02 8.38
N ASP A 109 -5.87 12.20 8.45
CA ASP A 109 -5.14 12.89 9.52
C ASP A 109 -4.07 13.77 8.89
N TRP A 110 -4.57 14.81 8.22
CA TRP A 110 -3.80 15.82 7.52
C TRP A 110 -2.83 16.52 8.48
N ASP A 111 -1.57 16.61 8.07
CA ASP A 111 -0.53 17.31 8.82
C ASP A 111 0.24 18.21 7.83
N GLU A 112 0.27 19.51 8.10
CA GLU A 112 1.00 20.49 7.27
C GLU A 112 2.49 20.14 7.12
N LYS A 113 3.07 19.42 8.10
CA LYS A 113 4.45 18.96 8.08
C LYS A 113 4.62 17.54 7.52
N ALA A 114 3.54 16.88 7.10
CA ALA A 114 3.59 15.52 6.60
C ALA A 114 4.52 15.38 5.39
N ALA A 115 4.53 16.35 4.48
CA ALA A 115 5.42 16.33 3.32
C ALA A 115 6.89 16.16 3.73
N GLN A 116 7.35 16.85 4.79
CA GLN A 116 8.72 16.71 5.29
C GLN A 116 8.98 15.30 5.85
N LYS A 117 8.01 14.77 6.62
CA LYS A 117 8.09 13.41 7.17
C LYS A 117 8.16 12.35 6.07
N TRP A 118 7.31 12.48 5.05
CA TRP A 118 7.25 11.55 3.93
C TRP A 118 8.45 11.64 3.01
N ARG A 119 9.04 12.82 2.79
CA ARG A 119 10.32 12.95 2.08
C ARG A 119 11.42 12.13 2.78
N ALA A 120 11.54 12.24 4.10
CA ALA A 120 12.49 11.44 4.86
C ALA A 120 12.17 9.93 4.77
N TYR A 121 10.88 9.60 4.76
CA TYR A 121 10.41 8.22 4.61
C TYR A 121 10.76 7.60 3.24
N PHE A 122 10.81 8.40 2.17
CA PHE A 122 11.15 7.92 0.83
C PHE A 122 12.63 7.60 0.63
N GLU A 123 13.51 8.06 1.51
CA GLU A 123 14.96 7.90 1.35
C GLU A 123 15.40 6.43 1.13
N PRO A 124 14.92 5.42 1.89
CA PRO A 124 15.27 4.03 1.65
C PRO A 124 14.78 3.50 0.29
N LEU A 125 13.59 3.94 -0.13
CA LEU A 125 13.01 3.59 -1.41
C LEU A 125 13.80 4.19 -2.58
N LEU A 126 14.19 5.47 -2.48
CA LEU A 126 14.99 6.15 -3.51
C LEU A 126 16.37 5.52 -3.67
N LYS A 127 16.96 4.96 -2.61
CA LYS A 127 18.22 4.20 -2.70
C LYS A 127 18.12 2.94 -3.56
N LEU A 128 16.92 2.40 -3.79
CA LEU A 128 16.73 1.25 -4.68
C LEU A 128 17.08 1.58 -6.13
N ARG A 129 17.05 2.85 -6.55
CA ARG A 129 17.47 3.29 -7.89
C ARG A 129 18.92 2.94 -8.24
N ASN A 130 19.74 2.75 -7.20
CA ASN A 130 21.15 2.40 -7.31
C ASN A 130 21.38 0.88 -7.22
N LYS A 131 20.30 0.08 -7.18
CA LYS A 131 20.32 -1.38 -7.14
C LYS A 131 19.56 -1.91 -8.35
N GLY A 132 20.09 -2.94 -9.01
CA GLY A 132 19.45 -3.50 -10.21
C GLY A 132 19.65 -2.60 -11.43
N LEU A 133 18.56 -2.22 -12.09
CA LEU A 133 18.62 -1.36 -13.28
C LEU A 133 18.82 0.12 -12.86
N LEU A 134 19.87 0.74 -13.37
CA LEU A 134 20.29 2.10 -12.99
C LEU A 134 19.17 3.12 -13.19
N ASP A 135 18.82 3.85 -12.13
CA ASP A 135 17.78 4.88 -12.11
C ASP A 135 16.33 4.38 -12.26
N HIS A 136 16.11 3.07 -12.08
CA HIS A 136 14.77 2.48 -12.07
C HIS A 136 14.37 1.97 -10.69
N LEU A 137 13.06 1.83 -10.48
CA LEU A 137 12.49 1.24 -9.27
C LEU A 137 11.84 -0.11 -9.60
N PRO A 138 12.02 -1.13 -8.74
CA PRO A 138 11.51 -2.47 -8.98
C PRO A 138 9.98 -2.55 -8.85
N GLU A 139 9.39 -3.56 -9.48
CA GLU A 139 7.98 -3.94 -9.28
C GLU A 139 7.73 -4.50 -7.88
N VAL A 140 8.61 -5.43 -7.45
CA VAL A 140 8.43 -6.21 -6.22
C VAL A 140 9.77 -6.44 -5.52
N LEU A 141 9.74 -6.47 -4.19
CA LEU A 141 10.85 -6.90 -3.35
C LEU A 141 10.47 -8.14 -2.53
N ASP A 142 11.46 -8.98 -2.23
CA ASP A 142 11.24 -10.22 -1.48
C ASP A 142 10.83 -9.99 -0.03
N ASN A 143 11.59 -9.19 0.71
CA ASN A 143 11.40 -8.86 2.11
C ASN A 143 12.24 -7.62 2.48
N GLU A 144 12.11 -7.15 3.71
CA GLU A 144 12.76 -5.92 4.18
C GLU A 144 14.27 -6.06 4.40
N VAL A 145 14.77 -7.29 4.58
CA VAL A 145 16.16 -7.58 4.95
C VAL A 145 17.02 -7.75 3.70
N GLN A 146 16.62 -8.65 2.81
CA GLN A 146 17.37 -8.95 1.58
C GLN A 146 17.09 -7.91 0.49
N GLN A 147 15.85 -7.43 0.38
CA GLN A 147 15.40 -6.48 -0.63
C GLN A 147 15.80 -6.90 -2.06
N THR A 148 15.71 -8.20 -2.35
CA THR A 148 15.96 -8.74 -3.68
C THR A 148 14.88 -8.22 -4.62
N GLN A 149 15.29 -7.58 -5.71
CA GLN A 149 14.38 -7.08 -6.74
C GLN A 149 13.83 -8.24 -7.59
N ASN A 150 12.52 -8.29 -7.74
CA ASN A 150 11.80 -9.31 -8.48
C ASN A 150 10.74 -8.67 -9.39
N GLY A 151 10.23 -9.46 -10.33
CA GLY A 151 9.28 -8.97 -11.32
C GLY A 151 9.96 -8.10 -12.37
N ILE A 152 9.28 -7.04 -12.81
CA ILE A 152 9.78 -6.09 -13.79
C ILE A 152 10.78 -5.14 -13.10
N ALA A 153 12.00 -5.03 -13.65
CA ALA A 153 13.06 -4.19 -13.10
C ALA A 153 12.80 -2.69 -13.28
N ASP A 154 12.12 -2.31 -14.36
CA ASP A 154 11.75 -0.94 -14.75
C ASP A 154 10.23 -0.70 -14.60
N SER A 155 9.69 -0.93 -13.41
CA SER A 155 8.25 -0.78 -13.16
C SER A 155 7.79 0.68 -13.37
N THR A 156 7.17 0.94 -14.52
CA THR A 156 6.56 2.24 -14.85
C THR A 156 5.45 2.61 -13.87
N MET A 157 4.70 1.61 -13.38
CA MET A 157 3.68 1.79 -12.34
C MET A 157 4.31 2.28 -11.03
N THR A 158 5.39 1.63 -10.58
CA THR A 158 6.09 2.04 -9.36
C THR A 158 6.58 3.47 -9.51
N LEU A 159 7.29 3.79 -10.60
CA LEU A 159 7.78 5.13 -10.86
C LEU A 159 6.64 6.17 -10.85
N ALA A 160 5.55 5.90 -11.56
CA ALA A 160 4.39 6.79 -11.61
C ALA A 160 3.77 7.01 -10.23
N CYS A 161 3.63 5.97 -9.41
CA CYS A 161 3.10 6.07 -8.06
C CYS A 161 3.99 6.93 -7.14
N ILE A 162 5.32 6.83 -7.24
CA ILE A 162 6.24 7.64 -6.44
C ILE A 162 6.20 9.11 -6.88
N LEU A 163 6.19 9.37 -8.18
CA LEU A 163 6.02 10.74 -8.71
C LEU A 163 4.68 11.34 -8.29
N TRP A 164 3.61 10.54 -8.29
CA TRP A 164 2.29 10.96 -7.83
C TRP A 164 2.25 11.23 -6.33
N ALA A 165 2.92 10.41 -5.52
CA ALA A 165 3.09 10.68 -4.09
C ALA A 165 3.79 12.02 -3.87
N TRP A 166 4.88 12.26 -4.61
CA TRP A 166 5.59 13.53 -4.57
C TRP A 166 4.70 14.70 -4.95
N TYR A 167 3.98 14.59 -6.06
CA TYR A 167 3.05 15.61 -6.53
C TYR A 167 2.02 15.97 -5.46
N ILE A 168 1.41 14.98 -4.81
CA ILE A 168 0.43 15.18 -3.75
C ILE A 168 1.04 15.86 -2.52
N MET A 169 2.25 15.46 -2.10
CA MET A 169 2.91 16.06 -0.95
C MET A 169 3.25 17.55 -1.16
N GLU A 170 3.57 17.95 -2.39
CA GLU A 170 3.81 19.36 -2.74
C GLU A 170 2.51 20.15 -2.95
N ARG A 171 1.36 19.48 -2.96
CA ARG A 171 0.02 20.01 -3.26
C ARG A 171 -0.98 19.61 -2.16
N PRO A 172 -0.79 20.09 -0.91
CA PRO A 172 -1.62 19.69 0.23
C PRO A 172 -3.12 19.96 0.02
N GLU A 173 -3.49 20.88 -0.87
CA GLU A 173 -4.88 21.14 -1.27
C GLU A 173 -5.58 19.93 -1.92
N LEU A 174 -4.84 18.97 -2.48
CA LEU A 174 -5.40 17.79 -3.15
C LEU A 174 -5.77 16.67 -2.17
N THR A 175 -5.15 16.66 -0.99
CA THR A 175 -5.40 15.70 0.09
C THR A 175 -6.15 16.30 1.26
N LYS A 176 -6.23 17.63 1.36
CA LYS A 176 -7.02 18.30 2.38
C LYS A 176 -8.48 17.79 2.32
N PRO A 177 -9.03 17.30 3.44
CA PRO A 177 -10.46 16.99 3.53
C PRO A 177 -11.27 18.26 3.21
N ALA A 178 -12.39 18.10 2.51
CA ALA A 178 -13.34 19.18 2.27
C ALA A 178 -13.91 19.75 3.57
#